data_AF-A0A0M8TXF2-F1
#
_entry.id   AF-A0A0M8TXF2-F1
#
_cell.length_a   1.000
_cell.length_b   1.000
_cell.length_c   1.000
_cell.angle_alpha   90.00
_cell.angle_beta   90.00
_cell.angle_gamma   90.00
#
_symmetry.space_group_name_H-M   'P 1'
#
loop_
_entity.id
_entity.type
_entity.pdbx_description
1 polymer ?
#
loop_
_entity_poly.entity_id
_entity_poly.type
_entity_poly.pdbx_seq_one_letter_code
_entity_poly.pdbx_strand_id
1 'polypeptide(L)'
;MRSTEEGRGAVSQEERDARLGLTGLTGAEREARLRLLREQVEREAAAARAALQLRRKYRSAAAGASALAHAAGAEGRAQAGAEGRAAEGSYTRTLEAFWAAAKRSAGDREGTRLLVEVLSLRRELPAHALVAGINAALKIGSVSTDLVAAEARKAFEDTEHTGMDTCVAAHEDE
;
A
#
# COMPACT_ATOMS: atom_id res chain seq x y z
N MET A 1 22.29 11.76 -56.99
CA MET A 1 22.33 11.98 -55.54
C MET A 1 21.41 10.95 -54.91
N ARG A 2 21.94 10.13 -54.00
CA ARG A 2 21.22 9.04 -53.31
C ARG A 2 20.37 9.66 -52.21
N SER A 3 19.05 9.51 -52.29
CA SER A 3 18.15 9.73 -51.16
C SER A 3 17.99 8.40 -50.43
N THR A 4 18.66 8.26 -49.29
CA THR A 4 18.57 7.12 -48.37
C THR A 4 18.15 7.65 -47.02
N GLU A 5 16.85 7.87 -46.86
CA GLU A 5 16.14 8.31 -45.65
C GLU A 5 14.66 8.20 -46.07
N GLU A 6 13.72 7.50 -45.45
CA GLU A 6 13.53 6.96 -44.11
C GLU A 6 12.55 5.78 -44.23
N GLY A 7 12.72 4.74 -43.41
CA GLY A 7 11.78 3.61 -43.38
C GLY A 7 11.90 2.81 -42.10
N ARG A 8 11.99 3.52 -40.98
CA ARG A 8 12.16 2.96 -39.64
C ARG A 8 10.87 2.20 -39.21
N GLY A 9 10.82 0.90 -39.50
CA GLY A 9 10.07 -0.11 -38.72
C GLY A 9 8.55 0.07 -38.55
N ALA A 10 7.81 0.45 -39.59
CA ALA A 10 6.34 0.36 -39.54
C ALA A 10 5.94 -1.12 -39.60
N VAL A 11 5.53 -1.70 -38.46
CA VAL A 11 4.95 -3.05 -38.41
C VAL A 11 3.82 -3.13 -39.45
N SER A 12 3.89 -4.12 -40.35
CA SER A 12 2.88 -4.30 -41.41
C SER A 12 1.49 -4.43 -40.78
N GLN A 13 0.46 -3.90 -41.45
CA GLN A 13 -0.93 -4.00 -40.99
C GLN A 13 -1.35 -5.46 -40.77
N GLU A 14 -0.90 -6.35 -41.64
CA GLU A 14 -1.13 -7.79 -41.55
C GLU A 14 -0.48 -8.42 -40.32
N GLU A 15 0.72 -7.95 -39.94
CA GLU A 15 1.41 -8.42 -38.74
C GLU A 15 0.75 -7.88 -37.46
N ARG A 16 0.23 -6.65 -37.49
CA ARG A 16 -0.61 -6.11 -36.41
C ARG A 16 -1.89 -6.92 -36.24
N ASP A 17 -2.54 -7.28 -37.34
CA ASP A 17 -3.72 -8.12 -37.34
C ASP A 17 -3.43 -9.53 -36.83
N ALA A 18 -2.29 -10.13 -37.22
CA ALA A 18 -1.87 -11.43 -36.72
C ALA A 18 -1.61 -11.42 -35.21
N ARG A 19 -0.93 -10.39 -34.69
CA ARG A 19 -0.68 -10.22 -33.25
C ARG A 19 -1.97 -10.04 -32.43
N LEU A 20 -2.98 -9.43 -33.01
CA LEU A 20 -4.29 -9.22 -32.37
C LEU A 20 -5.27 -10.39 -32.61
N GLY A 21 -4.86 -11.41 -33.38
CA GLY A 21 -5.70 -12.55 -33.75
C GLY A 21 -6.88 -12.16 -34.64
N LEU A 22 -6.70 -11.17 -35.52
CA LEU A 22 -7.72 -10.62 -36.41
C LEU A 22 -7.70 -11.22 -37.82
N THR A 23 -6.70 -12.05 -38.15
CA THR A 23 -6.56 -12.69 -39.45
C THR A 23 -7.69 -13.71 -39.69
N GLY A 24 -8.22 -13.76 -40.91
CA GLY A 24 -9.29 -14.69 -41.28
C GLY A 24 -10.71 -14.35 -40.78
N LEU A 25 -10.89 -13.29 -39.99
CA LEU A 25 -12.22 -12.84 -39.54
C LEU A 25 -12.95 -12.03 -40.61
N THR A 26 -14.27 -12.20 -40.69
CA THR A 26 -15.15 -11.32 -41.47
C THR A 26 -15.15 -9.90 -40.90
N GLY A 27 -15.58 -8.91 -41.68
CA GLY A 27 -15.59 -7.50 -41.25
C GLY A 27 -16.36 -7.28 -39.94
N ALA A 28 -17.52 -7.94 -39.78
CA ALA A 28 -18.35 -7.84 -38.58
C ALA A 28 -17.69 -8.51 -37.35
N GLU A 29 -17.10 -9.69 -37.52
CA GLU A 29 -16.40 -10.40 -36.44
C GLU A 29 -15.15 -9.64 -35.98
N ARG A 30 -14.42 -9.05 -36.93
CA ARG A 30 -13.27 -8.18 -36.66
C ARG A 30 -13.68 -6.94 -35.86
N GLU A 31 -14.78 -6.30 -36.23
CA GLU A 31 -15.32 -5.17 -35.47
C GLU A 31 -15.72 -5.57 -34.05
N ALA A 32 -16.42 -6.70 -33.89
CA ALA A 32 -16.82 -7.19 -32.57
C ALA A 32 -15.60 -7.51 -31.68
N ARG A 33 -14.57 -8.15 -32.26
CA ARG A 33 -13.30 -8.44 -31.59
C ARG A 33 -12.58 -7.17 -31.14
N LEU A 34 -12.51 -6.15 -32.01
CA LEU A 34 -11.89 -4.86 -31.68
C LEU A 34 -12.64 -4.10 -30.58
N ARG A 35 -13.99 -4.14 -30.57
CA ARG A 35 -14.79 -3.56 -29.49
C ARG A 35 -14.50 -4.23 -28.16
N LEU A 36 -14.47 -5.56 -28.12
CA LEU A 36 -14.15 -6.32 -26.90
C LEU A 36 -12.73 -6.03 -26.38
N LEU A 37 -11.73 -6.01 -27.27
CA LEU A 37 -10.36 -5.68 -26.89
C LEU A 37 -10.26 -4.25 -26.32
N ARG A 38 -10.95 -3.28 -26.92
CA ARG A 38 -11.02 -1.91 -26.41
C ARG A 38 -11.69 -1.85 -25.04
N GLU A 39 -12.83 -2.50 -24.87
CA GLU A 39 -13.53 -2.57 -23.58
C GLU A 39 -12.67 -3.23 -22.50
N GLN A 40 -11.91 -4.28 -22.86
CA GLN A 40 -11.01 -4.96 -21.93
C GLN A 40 -9.88 -4.01 -21.50
N VAL A 41 -9.23 -3.33 -22.44
CA VAL A 41 -8.18 -2.35 -22.12
C VAL A 41 -8.73 -1.19 -21.28
N GLU A 42 -9.94 -0.70 -21.57
CA GLU A 42 -10.58 0.34 -20.76
C GLU A 42 -10.94 -0.15 -19.36
N ARG A 43 -11.41 -1.39 -19.20
CA ARG A 43 -11.65 -2.01 -17.89
C ARG A 43 -10.36 -2.16 -17.09
N GLU A 44 -9.29 -2.62 -17.72
CA GLU A 44 -7.96 -2.74 -17.10
C GLU A 44 -7.39 -1.36 -16.71
N ALA A 45 -7.52 -0.36 -17.58
CA ALA A 45 -7.11 1.02 -17.30
C ALA A 45 -7.94 1.66 -16.18
N ALA A 46 -9.24 1.40 -16.14
CA ALA A 46 -10.12 1.86 -15.07
C ALA A 46 -9.74 1.22 -13.72
N ALA A 47 -9.43 -0.08 -13.71
CA ALA A 47 -8.94 -0.78 -12.53
C ALA A 47 -7.60 -0.21 -12.04
N ALA A 48 -6.65 0.02 -12.94
CA ALA A 48 -5.35 0.63 -12.60
C ALA A 48 -5.50 2.05 -12.03
N ARG A 49 -6.37 2.87 -12.61
CA ARG A 49 -6.70 4.21 -12.09
C ARG A 49 -7.38 4.13 -10.73
N ALA A 50 -8.32 3.21 -10.54
CA ALA A 50 -8.98 3.00 -9.25
C ALA A 50 -7.97 2.59 -8.16
N ALA A 51 -7.04 1.70 -8.46
CA ALA A 51 -5.96 1.32 -7.55
C ALA A 51 -5.05 2.51 -7.19
N LEU A 52 -4.67 3.33 -8.17
CA LEU A 52 -3.90 4.56 -7.92
C LEU A 52 -4.68 5.57 -7.08
N GLN A 53 -5.99 5.71 -7.30
CA GLN A 53 -6.85 6.60 -6.52
C GLN A 53 -6.98 6.13 -5.07
N LEU A 54 -7.14 4.83 -4.82
CA LEU A 54 -7.12 4.26 -3.48
C LEU A 54 -5.78 4.52 -2.80
N ARG A 55 -4.66 4.21 -3.48
CA ARG A 55 -3.30 4.47 -2.96
C ARG A 55 -3.08 5.95 -2.62
N ARG A 56 -3.59 6.87 -3.44
CA ARG A 56 -3.50 8.32 -3.19
C ARG A 56 -4.35 8.74 -1.99
N LYS A 57 -5.61 8.29 -1.90
CA LYS A 57 -6.50 8.59 -0.78
C LYS A 57 -5.91 8.13 0.55
N TYR A 58 -5.39 6.90 0.59
CA TYR A 58 -4.76 6.38 1.80
C TYR A 58 -3.43 7.08 2.13
N ARG A 59 -2.62 7.48 1.12
CA ARG A 59 -1.40 8.29 1.32
C ARG A 59 -1.71 9.70 1.87
N SER A 60 -2.74 10.38 1.38
CA SER A 60 -3.08 11.72 1.87
C SER A 60 -3.67 11.70 3.29
N ALA A 61 -4.37 10.62 3.65
CA ALA A 61 -4.85 10.41 5.02
C ALA A 61 -3.67 10.18 5.99
N ALA A 62 -2.65 9.42 5.57
CA ALA A 62 -1.40 9.21 6.32
C ALA A 62 -0.63 10.52 6.59
N ALA A 63 -0.54 11.41 5.59
CA ALA A 63 0.10 12.72 5.75
C ALA A 63 -0.60 13.61 6.80
N GLY A 64 -1.94 13.57 6.87
CA GLY A 64 -2.71 14.31 7.88
C GLY A 64 -2.60 13.73 9.29
N ALA A 65 -2.50 12.41 9.43
CA ALA A 65 -2.29 11.75 10.72
C ALA A 65 -0.92 12.08 11.33
N SER A 66 0.11 12.26 10.50
CA SER A 66 1.45 12.68 10.92
C SER A 66 1.47 14.02 11.64
N ALA A 67 0.70 14.99 11.17
CA ALA A 67 0.65 16.32 11.76
C ALA A 67 0.02 16.31 13.16
N LEU A 68 -0.96 15.44 13.40
CA LEU A 68 -1.63 15.32 14.69
C LEU A 68 -0.83 14.47 15.70
N ALA A 69 -0.08 13.47 15.23
CA ALA A 69 0.78 12.65 16.08
C ALA A 69 1.96 13.45 16.65
N HIS A 70 2.57 14.34 15.85
CA HIS A 70 3.61 15.25 16.34
C HIS A 70 3.14 16.15 17.50
N ALA A 71 1.86 16.52 17.51
CA ALA A 71 1.29 17.34 18.57
C ALA A 71 1.06 16.57 19.90
N ALA A 72 0.98 15.23 19.86
CA ALA A 72 0.66 14.38 21.01
C ALA A 72 1.90 13.72 21.68
N GLY A 73 3.08 13.79 21.06
CA GLY A 73 4.30 13.11 21.52
C GLY A 73 4.96 13.68 22.80
N ALA A 74 4.51 14.83 23.31
CA ALA A 74 5.15 15.48 24.46
C ALA A 74 4.84 14.83 25.82
N GLU A 75 3.76 14.06 25.95
CA GLU A 75 3.22 13.61 27.26
C GLU A 75 3.58 12.16 27.65
N GLY A 76 4.23 11.37 26.77
CA GLY A 76 4.29 9.90 26.89
C GLY A 76 5.47 9.27 27.66
N ARG A 77 6.43 10.04 28.19
CA ARG A 77 7.74 9.48 28.64
C ARG A 77 7.76 8.67 29.95
N ALA A 78 6.67 8.59 30.72
CA ALA A 78 6.68 7.94 32.05
C ALA A 78 6.22 6.45 32.09
N GLN A 79 5.79 5.85 30.96
CA GLN A 79 4.98 4.62 30.96
C GLN A 79 5.74 3.31 30.62
N ALA A 80 7.06 3.34 30.38
CA ALA A 80 7.80 2.26 29.70
C ALA A 80 7.93 0.87 30.40
N GLY A 81 7.79 0.76 31.73
CA GLY A 81 8.08 -0.49 32.47
C GLY A 81 6.91 -1.48 32.61
N ALA A 82 5.68 -0.98 32.63
CA ALA A 82 4.46 -1.82 32.73
C ALA A 82 3.97 -2.33 31.36
N GLU A 83 4.52 -1.78 30.28
CA GLU A 83 4.11 -2.02 28.89
C GLU A 83 4.45 -3.42 28.39
N GLY A 84 5.49 -4.09 28.88
CA GLY A 84 5.96 -5.36 28.28
C GLY A 84 4.89 -6.47 28.18
N ARG A 85 4.04 -6.63 29.21
CA ARG A 85 2.93 -7.62 29.20
C ARG A 85 1.61 -7.06 28.66
N ALA A 86 1.39 -5.75 28.79
CA ALA A 86 0.21 -5.09 28.21
C ALA A 86 0.31 -4.97 26.68
N ALA A 87 1.52 -4.77 26.16
CA ALA A 87 1.86 -4.65 24.74
C ALA A 87 1.63 -5.97 24.00
N GLU A 88 1.97 -7.11 24.60
CA GLU A 88 1.72 -8.43 24.01
C GLU A 88 0.21 -8.73 23.89
N GLY A 89 -0.58 -8.38 24.91
CA GLY A 89 -2.05 -8.44 24.85
C GLY A 89 -2.66 -7.42 23.88
N SER A 90 -2.01 -6.27 23.68
CA SER A 90 -2.44 -5.26 22.70
C SER A 90 -2.20 -5.73 21.27
N TYR A 91 -1.06 -6.37 21.00
CA TYR A 91 -0.67 -6.85 19.68
C TYR A 91 -1.67 -7.87 19.13
N THR A 92 -1.98 -8.89 19.94
CA THR A 92 -2.96 -9.92 19.55
C THR A 92 -4.35 -9.33 19.32
N ARG A 93 -4.83 -8.44 20.21
CA ARG A 93 -6.14 -7.79 20.03
C ARG A 93 -6.20 -6.92 18.78
N THR A 94 -5.13 -6.19 18.49
CA THR A 94 -5.05 -5.31 17.31
C THR A 94 -4.99 -6.13 16.02
N LEU A 95 -4.29 -7.27 16.00
CA LEU A 95 -4.31 -8.22 14.88
C LEU A 95 -5.69 -8.84 14.64
N GLU A 96 -6.38 -9.28 15.71
CA GLU A 96 -7.73 -9.83 15.61
C GLU A 96 -8.73 -8.80 15.05
N ALA A 97 -8.63 -7.55 15.50
CA ALA A 97 -9.46 -6.46 14.99
C ALA A 97 -9.21 -6.21 13.49
N PHE A 98 -7.94 -6.22 13.07
CA PHE A 98 -7.56 -6.12 11.67
C PHE A 98 -8.09 -7.30 10.85
N TRP A 99 -7.91 -8.53 11.32
CA TRP A 99 -8.38 -9.72 10.60
C TRP A 99 -9.90 -9.72 10.47
N ALA A 100 -10.63 -9.37 11.53
CA ALA A 100 -12.08 -9.23 11.47
C ALA A 100 -12.51 -8.15 10.46
N ALA A 101 -11.82 -7.01 10.40
CA ALA A 101 -12.09 -5.96 9.41
C ALA A 101 -11.78 -6.43 7.98
N ALA A 102 -10.66 -7.11 7.78
CA ALA A 102 -10.23 -7.64 6.49
C ALA A 102 -11.20 -8.70 5.96
N LYS A 103 -11.66 -9.62 6.82
CA LYS A 103 -12.69 -10.62 6.47
C LYS A 103 -14.02 -9.97 6.10
N ARG A 104 -14.45 -8.94 6.84
CA ARG A 104 -15.67 -8.18 6.52
C ARG A 104 -15.58 -7.45 5.19
N SER A 105 -14.40 -6.90 4.85
CA SER A 105 -14.23 -6.08 3.64
C SER A 105 -13.95 -6.90 2.37
N ALA A 106 -13.17 -7.96 2.46
CA ALA A 106 -12.62 -8.69 1.30
C ALA A 106 -12.99 -10.18 1.28
N GLY A 107 -13.68 -10.69 2.31
CA GLY A 107 -14.00 -12.10 2.48
C GLY A 107 -12.89 -12.89 3.16
N ASP A 108 -13.17 -14.14 3.52
CA ASP A 108 -12.32 -14.94 4.41
C ASP A 108 -10.95 -15.28 3.80
N ARG A 109 -10.94 -15.68 2.52
CA ARG A 109 -9.72 -16.04 1.79
C ARG A 109 -8.76 -14.86 1.65
N GLU A 110 -9.29 -13.71 1.23
CA GLU A 110 -8.48 -12.51 1.01
C GLU A 110 -8.11 -11.85 2.33
N GLY A 111 -9.02 -11.82 3.31
CA GLY A 111 -8.74 -11.33 4.66
C GLY A 111 -7.63 -12.12 5.36
N THR A 112 -7.54 -13.43 5.12
CA THR A 112 -6.45 -14.27 5.63
C THR A 112 -5.12 -13.97 4.94
N ARG A 113 -5.12 -13.72 3.62
CA ARG A 113 -3.90 -13.30 2.91
C ARG A 113 -3.37 -11.96 3.43
N LEU A 114 -4.24 -10.98 3.60
CA LEU A 114 -3.88 -9.68 4.17
C LEU A 114 -3.30 -9.82 5.59
N LEU A 115 -3.86 -10.70 6.43
CA LEU A 115 -3.31 -10.97 7.76
C LEU A 115 -1.90 -11.57 7.68
N VAL A 116 -1.66 -12.53 6.78
CA VAL A 116 -0.33 -13.13 6.59
C VAL A 116 0.71 -12.10 6.14
N GLU A 117 0.33 -11.17 5.28
CA GLU A 117 1.19 -10.04 4.89
C GLU A 117 1.54 -9.16 6.09
N VAL A 118 0.56 -8.78 6.92
CA VAL A 118 0.80 -8.01 8.16
C VAL A 118 1.71 -8.77 9.13
N LEU A 119 1.48 -10.07 9.33
CA LEU A 119 2.33 -10.91 10.18
C LEU A 119 3.76 -11.02 9.64
N SER A 120 3.96 -10.93 8.33
CA SER A 120 5.30 -10.94 7.74
C SER A 120 6.08 -9.66 8.07
N LEU A 121 5.40 -8.49 8.12
CA LEU A 121 6.02 -7.22 8.51
C LEU A 121 6.61 -7.24 9.93
N ARG A 122 6.04 -8.04 10.83
CA ARG A 122 6.51 -8.22 12.21
C ARG A 122 7.93 -8.80 12.30
N ARG A 123 8.44 -9.39 11.22
CA ARG A 123 9.82 -9.90 11.15
C ARG A 123 10.84 -8.78 10.93
N GLU A 124 10.40 -7.67 10.33
CA GLU A 124 11.23 -6.50 10.03
C GLU A 124 11.03 -5.37 11.06
N LEU A 125 9.85 -5.31 11.69
CA LEU A 125 9.45 -4.22 12.57
C LEU A 125 9.11 -4.72 13.98
N PRO A 126 9.40 -3.92 15.03
CA PRO A 126 9.03 -4.28 16.39
C PRO A 126 7.50 -4.25 16.59
N ALA A 127 7.02 -4.97 17.61
CA ALA A 127 5.58 -5.15 17.86
C ALA A 127 4.84 -3.81 18.06
N HIS A 128 5.42 -2.87 18.80
CA HIS A 128 4.79 -1.57 19.08
C HIS A 128 4.56 -0.77 17.79
N ALA A 129 5.53 -0.76 16.88
CA ALA A 129 5.44 -0.08 15.59
C ALA A 129 4.34 -0.70 14.72
N LEU A 130 4.27 -2.03 14.68
CA LEU A 130 3.21 -2.73 13.95
C LEU A 130 1.81 -2.48 14.54
N VAL A 131 1.67 -2.45 15.86
CA VAL A 131 0.40 -2.06 16.53
C VAL A 131 -0.02 -0.65 16.15
N ALA A 132 0.92 0.31 16.15
CA ALA A 132 0.65 1.68 15.75
C ALA A 132 0.16 1.75 14.29
N GLY A 133 0.83 1.03 13.38
CA GLY A 133 0.45 0.99 11.97
C GLY A 133 -0.94 0.35 11.72
N ILE A 134 -1.25 -0.74 12.40
CA ILE A 134 -2.57 -1.38 12.30
C ILE A 134 -3.66 -0.45 12.85
N ASN A 135 -3.44 0.17 14.01
CA ASN A 135 -4.40 1.10 14.60
C ASN A 135 -4.64 2.32 13.70
N ALA A 136 -3.59 2.85 13.05
CA ALA A 136 -3.71 3.95 12.09
C ALA A 136 -4.58 3.57 10.88
N ALA A 137 -4.36 2.38 10.31
CA ALA A 137 -5.18 1.87 9.21
C ALA A 137 -6.65 1.69 9.63
N LEU A 138 -6.90 1.08 10.79
CA LEU A 138 -8.24 0.86 11.31
C LEU A 138 -8.98 2.16 11.64
N LYS A 139 -8.28 3.18 12.15
CA LYS A 139 -8.85 4.49 12.47
C LYS A 139 -9.46 5.17 11.24
N ILE A 140 -8.92 4.91 10.05
CA ILE A 140 -9.47 5.42 8.79
C ILE A 140 -10.30 4.39 8.02
N GLY A 141 -10.60 3.24 8.64
CA GLY A 141 -11.40 2.16 8.05
C GLY A 141 -10.71 1.38 6.92
N SER A 142 -9.37 1.40 6.86
CA SER A 142 -8.58 0.71 5.83
C SER A 142 -8.04 -0.62 6.31
N VAL A 143 -7.97 -1.60 5.41
CA VAL A 143 -7.34 -2.92 5.60
C VAL A 143 -6.13 -3.12 4.67
N SER A 144 -5.58 -2.02 4.13
CA SER A 144 -4.43 -2.04 3.23
C SER A 144 -3.14 -2.38 3.98
N THR A 145 -2.48 -3.45 3.56
CA THR A 145 -1.18 -3.90 4.09
C THR A 145 -0.07 -2.89 3.84
N ASP A 146 -0.08 -2.23 2.68
CA ASP A 146 0.84 -1.13 2.35
C ASP A 146 0.73 0.05 3.32
N LEU A 147 -0.50 0.42 3.71
CA LEU A 147 -0.72 1.50 4.67
C LEU A 147 -0.22 1.11 6.05
N VAL A 148 -0.52 -0.12 6.50
CA VAL A 148 0.00 -0.64 7.77
C VAL A 148 1.52 -0.62 7.78
N ALA A 149 2.18 -1.05 6.70
CA ALA A 149 3.64 -1.02 6.57
C ALA A 149 4.21 0.40 6.62
N ALA A 150 3.57 1.36 5.93
CA ALA A 150 4.02 2.75 5.91
C ALA A 150 3.94 3.39 7.30
N GLU A 151 2.81 3.25 7.99
CA GLU A 151 2.62 3.82 9.32
C GLU A 151 3.46 3.11 10.39
N ALA A 152 3.67 1.80 10.26
CA ALA A 152 4.54 1.07 11.17
C ALA A 152 6.02 1.46 11.02
N ARG A 153 6.53 1.63 9.79
CA ARG A 153 7.91 2.11 9.58
C ARG A 153 8.11 3.51 10.14
N LYS A 154 7.15 4.40 9.90
CA LYS A 154 7.19 5.75 10.45
C LYS A 154 7.18 5.74 11.97
N ALA A 155 6.31 4.94 12.61
CA ALA A 155 6.30 4.82 14.07
C ALA A 155 7.62 4.26 14.64
N PHE A 156 8.29 3.38 13.90
CA PHE A 156 9.62 2.90 14.26
C PHE A 156 10.67 4.01 14.15
N GLU A 157 10.69 4.75 13.03
CA GLU A 157 11.59 5.90 12.82
C GLU A 157 11.40 7.00 13.87
N ASP A 158 10.15 7.34 14.22
CA ASP A 158 9.83 8.34 15.25
C ASP A 158 10.37 7.93 16.63
N THR A 159 10.37 6.62 16.93
CA THR A 159 10.91 6.07 18.18
C THR A 159 12.44 6.12 18.21
N GLU A 160 13.09 5.76 17.10
CA GLU A 160 14.54 5.83 16.95
C GLU A 160 15.05 7.28 17.01
N HIS A 161 14.35 8.21 16.34
CA HIS A 161 14.72 9.63 16.33
C HIS A 161 14.61 10.25 17.74
N THR A 162 13.54 9.93 18.48
CA THR A 162 13.38 10.36 19.89
C THR A 162 14.51 9.81 20.78
N GLY A 163 14.99 8.60 20.51
CA GLY A 163 16.16 8.02 21.19
C GLY A 163 17.47 8.78 20.94
N MET A 164 17.61 9.41 19.77
CA MET A 164 18.77 10.20 19.39
C MET A 164 18.71 11.64 19.94
N ASP A 165 17.53 12.26 19.99
CA ASP A 165 17.38 13.61 20.54
C ASP A 165 17.59 13.64 22.07
N THR A 166 17.27 12.54 22.75
CA THR A 166 17.47 12.40 24.21
C THR A 166 18.93 12.21 24.61
N CYS A 167 19.80 11.68 23.74
CA CYS A 167 21.23 11.57 24.04
C CYS A 167 22.01 12.86 23.78
N VAL A 168 21.52 13.74 22.89
CA VAL A 168 22.08 15.09 22.69
C VAL A 168 21.73 16.02 23.85
N ALA A 169 20.50 15.97 24.35
CA ALA A 169 20.07 16.79 25.50
C ALA A 169 20.80 16.45 26.82
N ALA A 170 21.39 15.24 26.94
CA ALA A 170 22.15 14.84 28.12
C ALA A 170 23.61 15.37 28.12
N HIS A 171 24.05 16.04 27.05
CA HIS A 171 25.43 16.50 26.88
C HIS A 171 25.62 18.03 26.95
N GLU A 172 24.56 18.80 27.20
CA GLU A 172 24.60 20.27 27.25
C GLU A 172 24.59 20.87 28.67
N ASP A 173 24.60 20.04 29.71
CA ASP A 173 24.75 20.45 31.12
C ASP A 173 26.14 20.04 31.67
N GLU A 174 27.23 20.62 31.13
CA GLU A 174 28.53 20.67 31.83
C GLU A 174 29.34 21.93 31.50
#